data_AF-A0A2K8ZC46-F1
#
_entry.id   AF-A0A2K8ZC46-F1
#
_cell.length_a   1.000
_cell.length_b   1.000
_cell.length_c   1.000
_cell.angle_alpha   90.00
_cell.angle_beta   90.00
_cell.angle_gamma   90.00
#
_symmetry.space_group_name_H-M   'P 1'
#
loop_
_entity.id
_entity.type
_entity.pdbx_description
1 polymer ?
#
loop_
_entity_poly.entity_id
_entity_poly.type
_entity_poly.pdbx_seq_one_letter_code
_entity_poly.pdbx_strand_id
1 'polypeptide(L)'
;MRHFWLLVMVCLGTCLSQLSCVNPADLLLRGTLDVVVIDGTLTNLAESQVIQLNRSKADPLTGLPGSVPLTKAIVEVVVDSSEVVTAHETLDGRYQLPSDFKGQIGHAYQLRVTLPGGTHYESTQQVMPAAPPITTVKAQFNPTSLPSSQIGGYTAAHELSIDTQDPLSQANFYRWDWKLWEKQEWCRTCVQGQYSINNVQTLFSANGLPYYQTGDSLVEDCFYPPPVIQGYTPIPYFVYDYTCRTQCWAILYSHQLNVFADTYSNGGMISNRQVAQIPFYQHTPCLVEIRQSALTPVAYRFYKQFQEQTQSNGGVADSPPSAIVGNIQNVANPQESVVGFFTASAVSTNRYWLDRKDTQGIPPGLFVALNGREPIPEPSFPSAPVITIITTIANKPPYTAVCSPTDSRTPVKPVGWRD
;
A
#
# COMPACT_ATOMS: atom_id res chain seq x y z
N MET A 1 65.88 28.67 22.69
CA MET A 1 65.17 27.48 23.24
C MET A 1 63.74 27.78 23.71
N ARG A 2 63.46 28.88 24.43
CA ARG A 2 62.09 29.23 24.91
C ARG A 2 61.02 29.36 23.81
N HIS A 3 61.35 29.95 22.66
CA HIS A 3 60.39 30.12 21.56
C HIS A 3 60.05 28.83 20.81
N PHE A 4 60.97 27.86 20.77
CA PHE A 4 60.73 26.56 20.16
C PHE A 4 59.71 25.74 20.95
N TRP A 5 59.82 25.75 22.29
CA TRP A 5 58.85 25.08 23.17
C TRP A 5 57.46 25.72 23.15
N LEU A 6 57.39 27.05 22.97
CA LEU A 6 56.11 27.76 22.80
C LEU A 6 55.41 27.40 21.48
N LEU A 7 56.16 27.30 20.38
CA LEU A 7 55.62 26.87 19.08
C LEU A 7 55.16 25.41 19.10
N VAL A 8 55.92 24.53 19.75
CA VAL A 8 55.53 23.12 19.90
C VAL A 8 54.27 22.98 20.76
N MET A 9 54.14 23.74 21.85
CA MET A 9 52.93 23.71 22.69
C MET A 9 51.69 24.28 21.98
N VAL A 10 51.85 25.31 21.16
CA VAL A 10 50.74 25.89 20.37
C VAL A 10 50.31 24.95 19.23
N CYS A 11 51.26 24.30 18.55
CA CYS A 11 50.94 23.27 17.55
C CYS A 11 50.32 22.01 18.17
N LEU A 12 50.75 21.59 19.36
CA LEU A 12 50.14 20.43 20.04
C LEU A 12 48.71 20.75 20.50
N GLY A 13 48.47 21.96 21.02
CA GLY A 13 47.15 22.41 21.47
C GLY A 13 46.14 22.60 20.34
N THR A 14 46.59 23.01 19.15
CA THR A 14 45.73 23.15 17.95
C THR A 14 45.49 21.82 17.23
N CYS A 15 46.38 20.84 17.37
CA CYS A 15 46.18 19.49 16.85
C CYS A 15 45.21 18.67 17.74
N LEU A 16 45.20 18.92 19.05
CA LEU A 16 44.30 18.25 20.00
C LEU A 16 42.83 18.73 19.94
N SER A 17 42.55 19.93 19.42
CA SER A 17 41.17 20.44 19.29
C SER A 17 40.42 19.93 18.05
N GLN A 18 41.10 19.22 17.13
CA GLN A 18 40.48 18.58 15.96
C GLN A 18 40.16 17.09 16.16
N LEU A 19 40.42 16.54 17.36
CA LEU A 19 40.03 15.18 17.76
C LEU A 19 38.73 15.16 18.59
N SER A 20 37.92 16.21 18.49
CA SER A 20 36.53 16.17 18.91
C SER A 20 35.71 15.37 17.88
N CYS A 21 35.94 14.05 17.81
CA CYS A 21 34.89 13.16 17.34
C CYS A 21 33.74 13.33 18.33
N VAL A 22 32.71 14.09 17.93
CA VAL A 22 31.40 13.93 18.55
C VAL A 22 31.03 12.49 18.24
N ASN A 23 31.13 11.61 19.23
CA ASN A 23 30.57 10.28 19.10
C ASN A 23 29.10 10.52 18.72
N PRO A 24 28.64 10.05 17.54
CA PRO A 24 27.21 9.92 17.38
C PRO A 24 26.78 9.09 18.58
N ALA A 25 25.94 9.66 19.44
CA ALA A 25 25.21 8.83 20.36
C ALA A 25 24.40 7.92 19.43
N ASP A 26 24.91 6.71 19.20
CA ASP A 26 24.10 5.61 18.74
C ASP A 26 23.05 5.46 19.82
N LEU A 27 21.94 6.18 19.61
CA LEU A 27 20.71 5.97 20.31
C LEU A 27 20.32 4.55 19.88
N LEU A 28 20.84 3.55 20.59
CA LEU A 28 20.28 2.22 20.64
C LEU A 28 18.89 2.42 21.24
N LEU A 29 17.96 2.85 20.39
CA LEU A 29 16.53 2.71 20.56
C LEU A 29 16.28 1.19 20.52
N ARG A 30 16.67 0.49 21.59
CA ARG A 30 15.89 -0.64 22.10
C ARG A 30 14.60 -0.06 22.66
N GLY A 31 13.87 0.66 21.82
CA GLY A 31 12.53 1.12 22.11
C GLY A 31 11.67 -0.12 22.03
N THR A 32 11.16 -0.56 23.17
CA THR A 32 9.90 -1.31 23.21
C THR A 32 8.80 -0.38 22.73
N LEU A 33 8.79 -0.06 21.42
CA LEU A 33 7.70 0.64 20.77
C LEU A 33 6.56 -0.36 20.72
N ASP A 34 5.69 -0.24 21.71
CA ASP A 34 4.41 -0.92 21.78
C ASP A 34 3.34 0.15 21.57
N VAL A 35 2.84 0.24 20.34
CA VAL A 35 1.97 1.33 19.90
C VAL A 35 0.76 0.76 19.20
N VAL A 36 -0.42 1.21 19.62
CA VAL A 36 -1.68 0.87 18.94
C VAL A 36 -1.84 1.79 17.73
N VAL A 37 -2.13 1.22 16.57
CA VAL A 37 -2.33 1.92 15.31
C VAL A 37 -3.77 1.70 14.87
N ILE A 38 -4.56 2.79 14.82
CA ILE A 38 -5.95 2.77 14.36
C ILE A 38 -6.10 3.79 13.24
N ASP A 39 -6.43 3.33 12.04
CA ASP A 39 -6.61 4.19 10.87
C ASP A 39 -7.95 3.90 10.19
N GLY A 40 -8.64 4.96 9.79
CA GLY A 40 -9.93 4.85 9.13
C GLY A 40 -10.32 6.12 8.40
N THR A 41 -10.65 6.00 7.13
CA THR A 41 -11.22 7.09 6.33
C THR A 41 -12.65 6.71 5.94
N LEU A 42 -13.63 7.43 6.47
CA LEU A 42 -15.03 7.32 6.09
C LEU A 42 -15.34 8.25 4.92
N THR A 43 -15.92 7.71 3.84
CA THR A 43 -16.26 8.48 2.63
C THR A 43 -17.76 8.49 2.35
N ASN A 44 -18.19 9.42 1.49
CA ASN A 44 -19.57 9.49 0.97
C ASN A 44 -19.80 8.62 -0.28
N LEU A 45 -18.79 7.85 -0.71
CA LEU A 45 -18.91 6.96 -1.86
C LEU A 45 -19.57 5.64 -1.45
N ALA A 46 -20.30 5.03 -2.38
CA ALA A 46 -20.86 3.69 -2.23
C ALA A 46 -19.77 2.63 -2.45
N GLU A 47 -18.81 2.56 -1.53
CA GLU A 47 -17.70 1.62 -1.53
C GLU A 47 -17.53 0.99 -0.14
N SER A 48 -16.78 -0.11 -0.06
CA SER A 48 -16.47 -0.77 1.20
C SER A 48 -15.67 0.16 2.12
N GLN A 49 -16.28 0.59 3.22
CA GLN A 49 -15.64 1.41 4.24
C GLN A 49 -14.90 0.51 5.24
N VAL A 50 -13.59 0.69 5.36
CA VAL A 50 -12.71 -0.20 6.14
C VAL A 50 -11.95 0.59 7.19
N ILE A 51 -11.83 0.02 8.38
CA ILE A 51 -11.06 0.53 9.51
C ILE A 51 -10.01 -0.54 9.86
N GLN A 52 -8.75 -0.13 9.98
CA GLN A 52 -7.63 -1.02 10.24
C GLN A 52 -7.11 -0.81 11.66
N LEU A 53 -6.98 -1.92 12.40
CA LEU A 53 -6.47 -1.92 13.77
C LEU A 53 -5.26 -2.86 13.85
N ASN A 54 -4.12 -2.28 14.20
CA ASN A 54 -2.87 -3.00 14.36
C ASN A 54 -2.17 -2.58 15.64
N ARG A 55 -1.26 -3.41 16.12
CA ARG A 55 -0.35 -3.10 17.22
C ARG A 55 1.07 -3.27 16.75
N SER A 56 1.80 -2.17 16.66
CA SER A 56 3.23 -2.20 16.37
C SER A 56 3.95 -2.70 17.62
N LYS A 57 4.68 -3.81 17.48
CA LYS A 57 5.47 -4.42 18.53
C LYS A 57 6.80 -4.87 17.97
N ALA A 58 7.89 -4.37 18.53
CA ALA A 58 9.22 -4.82 18.16
C ALA A 58 9.42 -6.30 18.56
N ASP A 59 10.05 -7.07 17.68
CA ASP A 59 10.47 -8.44 17.95
C ASP A 59 11.45 -8.45 19.13
N PRO A 60 11.20 -9.22 20.21
CA PRO A 60 12.04 -9.19 21.41
C PRO A 60 13.48 -9.68 21.19
N LEU A 61 13.72 -10.51 20.18
CA LEU A 61 15.03 -11.13 19.90
C LEU A 61 15.83 -10.33 18.87
N THR A 62 15.17 -9.83 17.83
CA THR A 62 15.81 -9.13 16.71
C THR A 62 15.70 -7.61 16.81
N GLY A 63 14.78 -7.08 17.62
CA GLY A 63 14.48 -5.66 17.71
C GLY A 63 13.79 -5.09 16.45
N LEU A 64 13.46 -5.94 15.48
CA LEU A 64 12.83 -5.51 14.24
C LEU A 64 11.38 -5.09 14.51
N PRO A 65 10.88 -4.00 13.89
CA PRO A 65 9.49 -3.59 14.04
C PRO A 65 8.58 -4.66 13.41
N GLY A 66 7.68 -5.22 14.23
CA GLY A 66 6.59 -6.09 13.80
C GLY A 66 5.24 -5.39 13.94
N SER A 67 4.25 -5.87 13.21
CA SER A 67 2.86 -5.43 13.35
C SER A 67 1.98 -6.64 13.59
N VAL A 68 1.16 -6.58 14.64
CA VAL A 68 0.22 -7.64 15.02
C VAL A 68 -1.19 -7.10 14.84
N PRO A 69 -2.06 -7.72 14.03
CA PRO A 69 -3.44 -7.29 13.88
C PRO A 69 -4.20 -7.43 15.20
N LEU A 70 -5.02 -6.43 15.52
CA LEU A 70 -5.90 -6.46 16.70
C LEU A 70 -7.24 -7.05 16.30
N THR A 71 -7.47 -8.31 16.67
CA THR A 71 -8.66 -9.08 16.26
C THR A 71 -9.75 -9.09 17.33
N LYS A 72 -10.98 -9.44 16.92
CA LYS A 72 -12.17 -9.57 17.79
C LYS A 72 -12.54 -8.31 18.56
N ALA A 73 -12.12 -7.14 18.09
CA ALA A 73 -12.54 -5.86 18.64
C ALA A 73 -13.98 -5.54 18.23
N ILE A 74 -14.70 -4.82 19.08
CA ILE A 74 -15.97 -4.20 18.72
C ILE A 74 -15.63 -2.82 18.16
N VAL A 75 -15.90 -2.60 16.87
CA VAL A 75 -15.60 -1.36 16.16
C VAL A 75 -16.92 -0.71 15.73
N GLU A 76 -17.12 0.54 16.15
CA GLU A 76 -18.38 1.26 15.98
C GLU A 76 -18.11 2.68 15.48
N VAL A 77 -18.93 3.15 14.53
CA VAL A 77 -18.95 4.55 14.11
C VAL A 77 -20.24 5.17 14.59
N VAL A 78 -20.12 6.22 15.39
CA VAL A 78 -21.24 7.00 15.92
C VAL A 78 -21.49 8.20 15.02
N VAL A 79 -22.73 8.34 14.55
CA VAL A 79 -23.21 9.43 13.68
C VAL A 79 -24.03 10.40 14.51
N ASP A 80 -23.70 11.69 14.42
CA ASP A 80 -24.34 12.80 15.14
C ASP A 80 -24.59 12.53 16.63
N SER A 81 -23.65 11.84 17.27
CA SER A 81 -23.68 11.47 18.69
C SER A 81 -24.84 10.55 19.12
N SER A 82 -25.60 9.95 18.19
CA SER A 82 -26.81 9.18 18.52
C SER A 82 -26.93 7.84 17.81
N GLU A 83 -26.78 7.81 16.49
CA GLU A 83 -26.84 6.58 15.71
C GLU A 83 -25.51 5.83 15.77
N VAL A 84 -25.54 4.51 15.93
CA VAL A 84 -24.33 3.68 16.03
C VAL A 84 -24.34 2.65 14.91
N VAL A 85 -23.27 2.65 14.12
CA VAL A 85 -23.07 1.71 13.02
C VAL A 85 -21.89 0.80 13.35
N THR A 86 -22.16 -0.49 13.48
CA THR A 86 -21.16 -1.48 13.88
C THR A 86 -20.46 -2.10 12.67
N ALA A 87 -19.14 -2.19 12.72
CA ALA A 87 -18.32 -2.89 11.72
C ALA A 87 -18.13 -4.37 12.09
N HIS A 88 -17.93 -5.21 11.08
CA HIS A 88 -17.61 -6.64 11.25
C HIS A 88 -16.19 -6.92 10.79
N GLU A 89 -15.50 -7.83 11.48
CA GLU A 89 -14.16 -8.25 11.11
C GLU A 89 -14.21 -9.14 9.86
N THR A 90 -13.42 -8.80 8.84
CA THR A 90 -13.37 -9.51 7.54
C THR A 90 -12.09 -10.30 7.37
N LEU A 91 -10.98 -9.70 7.80
CA LEU A 91 -9.66 -10.30 7.95
C LEU A 91 -9.11 -9.85 9.29
N ASP A 92 -8.12 -10.58 9.82
CA ASP A 92 -7.48 -10.23 11.09
C ASP A 92 -7.07 -8.74 11.11
N GLY A 93 -7.66 -7.95 12.02
CA GLY A 93 -7.37 -6.52 12.18
C GLY A 93 -8.04 -5.60 11.15
N ARG A 94 -8.87 -6.13 10.24
CA ARG A 94 -9.61 -5.39 9.21
C ARG A 94 -11.12 -5.44 9.46
N TYR A 95 -11.68 -4.30 9.82
CA TYR A 95 -13.09 -4.16 10.17
C TYR A 95 -13.82 -3.38 9.09
N GLN A 96 -14.91 -3.93 8.58
CA GLN A 96 -15.69 -3.37 7.48
C GLN A 96 -17.08 -2.95 7.99
N LEU A 97 -17.50 -1.72 7.67
CA LEU A 97 -18.86 -1.26 7.94
C LEU A 97 -19.86 -1.94 6.99
N PRO A 98 -21.19 -1.90 7.28
CA PRO A 98 -22.20 -2.44 6.38
C PRO A 98 -22.03 -1.93 4.94
N SER A 99 -22.22 -2.80 3.94
CA SER A 99 -21.89 -2.50 2.55
C SER A 99 -22.74 -1.37 1.92
N ASP A 100 -23.89 -1.09 2.52
CA ASP A 100 -24.81 -0.01 2.16
C ASP A 100 -24.52 1.30 2.89
N PHE A 101 -23.69 1.26 3.94
CA PHE A 101 -23.33 2.44 4.70
C PHE A 101 -22.34 3.32 3.94
N LYS A 102 -22.67 4.60 3.86
CA LYS A 102 -21.80 5.67 3.35
C LYS A 102 -22.00 6.91 4.20
N GLY A 103 -20.94 7.67 4.36
CA GLY A 103 -21.05 8.96 5.02
C GLY A 103 -21.87 9.96 4.21
N GLN A 104 -22.40 10.94 4.93
CA GLN A 104 -23.21 12.03 4.44
C GLN A 104 -22.54 13.35 4.80
N ILE A 105 -22.51 14.27 3.84
CA ILE A 105 -21.90 15.60 3.98
C ILE A 105 -22.63 16.38 5.08
N GLY A 106 -21.87 17.05 5.95
CA GLY A 106 -22.40 17.87 7.05
C GLY A 106 -22.70 17.10 8.34
N HIS A 107 -22.76 15.77 8.30
CA HIS A 107 -22.91 14.94 9.50
C HIS A 107 -21.58 14.75 10.23
N ALA A 108 -21.65 14.53 11.54
CA ALA A 108 -20.49 14.31 12.41
C ALA A 108 -20.29 12.82 12.70
N TYR A 109 -19.06 12.35 12.61
CA TYR A 109 -18.69 10.95 12.82
C TYR A 109 -17.64 10.80 13.92
N GLN A 110 -17.80 9.80 14.77
CA GLN A 110 -16.84 9.43 15.81
C GLN A 110 -16.57 7.93 15.76
N LEU A 111 -15.30 7.52 15.81
CA LEU A 111 -14.91 6.13 15.92
C LEU A 111 -14.81 5.72 17.40
N ARG A 112 -15.39 4.55 17.73
CA ARG A 112 -15.24 3.88 19.02
C ARG A 112 -14.74 2.46 18.79
N VAL A 113 -13.75 2.06 19.56
CA VAL A 113 -13.15 0.72 19.50
C VAL A 113 -13.07 0.15 20.90
N THR A 114 -13.57 -1.06 21.08
CA THR A 114 -13.44 -1.83 22.31
C THR A 114 -12.70 -3.13 22.04
N LEU A 115 -11.53 -3.29 22.64
CA LEU A 115 -10.75 -4.52 22.54
C LEU A 115 -11.34 -5.62 23.43
N PRO A 116 -11.08 -6.92 23.16
CA PRO A 116 -11.55 -8.03 24.01
C PRO A 116 -11.15 -7.93 25.49
N GLY A 117 -10.06 -7.21 25.80
CA GLY A 117 -9.59 -6.96 27.16
C GLY A 117 -10.34 -5.83 27.90
N GLY A 118 -11.37 -5.22 27.29
CA GLY A 118 -12.12 -4.11 27.87
C GLY A 118 -11.47 -2.74 27.69
N THR A 119 -10.37 -2.65 26.94
CA THR A 119 -9.74 -1.36 26.62
C THR A 119 -10.56 -0.61 25.58
N HIS A 120 -10.88 0.66 25.84
CA HIS A 120 -11.71 1.50 24.99
C HIS A 120 -10.89 2.63 24.37
N TYR A 121 -11.04 2.82 23.05
CA TYR A 121 -10.48 3.93 22.29
C TYR A 121 -11.58 4.74 21.64
N GLU A 122 -11.42 6.06 21.64
CA GLU A 122 -12.36 6.98 21.01
C GLU A 122 -11.62 8.02 20.17
N SER A 123 -12.17 8.32 18.98
CA SER A 123 -11.71 9.46 18.19
C SER A 123 -12.38 10.76 18.64
N THR A 124 -11.82 11.90 18.23
CA THR A 124 -12.60 13.14 18.17
C THR A 124 -13.65 13.06 17.07
N GLN A 125 -14.70 13.89 17.18
CA GLN A 125 -15.71 14.02 16.14
C GLN A 125 -15.15 14.69 14.89
N GLN A 126 -15.52 14.17 13.72
CA GLN A 126 -15.17 14.72 12.41
C GLN A 126 -16.45 15.01 11.62
N VAL A 127 -16.68 16.27 11.31
CA VAL A 127 -17.77 16.69 10.41
C VAL A 127 -17.30 16.49 8.99
N MET A 128 -18.08 15.78 8.17
CA MET A 128 -17.73 15.53 6.78
C MET A 128 -17.86 16.80 5.93
N PRO A 129 -16.75 17.39 5.44
CA PRO A 129 -16.81 18.57 4.58
C PRO A 129 -17.29 18.19 3.17
N ALA A 130 -17.82 19.15 2.42
CA ALA A 130 -18.16 18.95 1.00
C ALA A 130 -16.89 18.99 0.13
N ALA A 131 -16.83 18.14 -0.90
CA ALA A 131 -15.76 18.16 -1.90
C ALA A 131 -16.29 18.72 -3.23
N PRO A 132 -15.64 19.75 -3.81
CA PRO A 132 -16.04 20.24 -5.13
C PRO A 132 -15.71 19.22 -6.23
N PRO A 133 -16.44 19.24 -7.35
CA PRO A 133 -16.18 18.34 -8.46
C PRO A 133 -14.88 18.67 -9.19
N ILE A 134 -14.15 17.64 -9.62
CA ILE A 134 -13.04 17.78 -10.57
C ILE A 134 -13.60 18.12 -11.95
N THR A 135 -13.20 19.25 -12.53
CA THR A 135 -13.76 19.74 -13.81
C THR A 135 -12.99 19.24 -15.01
N THR A 136 -11.66 19.30 -14.95
CA THR A 136 -10.77 18.88 -16.04
C THR A 136 -9.67 18.00 -15.51
N VAL A 137 -9.28 16.99 -16.30
CA VAL A 137 -8.09 16.17 -16.08
C VAL A 137 -7.23 16.22 -17.33
N LYS A 138 -5.94 16.51 -17.16
CA LYS A 138 -4.93 16.49 -18.22
C LYS A 138 -3.86 15.48 -17.83
N ALA A 139 -3.33 14.76 -18.81
CA ALA A 139 -2.21 13.86 -18.63
C ALA A 139 -1.08 14.27 -19.58
N GLN A 140 0.15 14.26 -19.08
CA GLN A 140 1.35 14.54 -19.87
C GLN A 140 2.41 13.50 -19.55
N PHE A 141 2.93 12.82 -20.58
CA PHE A 141 4.07 11.93 -20.41
C PHE A 141 5.35 12.71 -20.07
N ASN A 142 6.05 12.25 -19.04
CA ASN A 142 7.34 12.77 -18.62
C ASN A 142 8.31 11.58 -18.35
N PRO A 143 9.40 11.45 -19.12
CA PRO A 143 10.33 10.33 -18.98
C PRO A 143 11.16 10.38 -17.69
N THR A 144 11.15 11.48 -16.93
CA THR A 144 11.97 11.67 -15.73
C THR A 144 11.15 12.13 -14.51
N SER A 145 9.87 11.78 -14.45
CA SER A 145 8.94 12.23 -13.41
C SER A 145 9.11 11.53 -12.05
N LEU A 146 9.50 10.25 -12.05
CA LEU A 146 9.66 9.44 -10.83
C LEU A 146 11.12 9.47 -10.36
N PRO A 147 11.38 9.30 -9.04
CA PRO A 147 12.74 9.23 -8.53
C PRO A 147 13.47 7.95 -8.98
N SER A 148 14.74 8.07 -9.35
CA SER A 148 15.56 6.95 -9.85
C SER A 148 15.91 5.88 -8.82
N SER A 149 15.63 6.14 -7.53
CA SER A 149 15.69 5.13 -6.48
C SER A 149 14.59 4.07 -6.62
N GLN A 150 13.56 4.34 -7.41
CA GLN A 150 12.47 3.40 -7.66
C GLN A 150 12.82 2.47 -8.83
N ILE A 151 12.58 1.17 -8.63
CA ILE A 151 12.48 0.11 -9.65
C ILE A 151 13.58 0.19 -10.74
N GLY A 152 14.80 -0.24 -10.39
CA GLY A 152 15.87 -0.42 -11.37
C GLY A 152 16.30 0.86 -12.13
N GLY A 153 16.02 2.05 -11.58
CA GLY A 153 16.34 3.33 -12.22
C GLY A 153 15.27 3.85 -13.17
N TYR A 154 14.08 3.24 -13.18
CA TYR A 154 12.99 3.63 -14.06
C TYR A 154 12.27 4.88 -13.56
N THR A 155 12.23 5.93 -14.38
CA THR A 155 11.73 7.25 -13.97
C THR A 155 10.55 7.78 -14.78
N ALA A 156 10.09 7.06 -15.81
CA ALA A 156 9.02 7.56 -16.68
C ALA A 156 7.62 7.38 -16.08
N ALA A 157 6.81 8.43 -16.18
CA ALA A 157 5.42 8.43 -15.74
C ALA A 157 4.57 9.44 -16.53
N HIS A 158 3.25 9.28 -16.45
CA HIS A 158 2.31 10.32 -16.82
C HIS A 158 2.00 11.19 -15.61
N GLU A 159 2.27 12.49 -15.72
CA GLU A 159 1.85 13.48 -14.75
C GLU A 159 0.42 13.89 -15.05
N LEU A 160 -0.48 13.68 -14.09
CA LEU A 160 -1.88 14.09 -14.22
C LEU A 160 -2.09 15.35 -13.41
N SER A 161 -2.64 16.36 -14.07
CA SER A 161 -3.08 17.60 -13.46
C SER A 161 -4.59 17.77 -13.57
N ILE A 162 -5.15 18.46 -12.59
CA ILE A 162 -6.58 18.75 -12.54
C ILE A 162 -6.86 20.24 -12.45
N ASP A 163 -8.07 20.56 -12.88
CA ASP A 163 -8.73 21.81 -12.59
C ASP A 163 -9.94 21.53 -11.68
N THR A 164 -10.14 22.36 -10.64
CA THR A 164 -11.32 22.31 -9.76
C THR A 164 -11.69 23.72 -9.31
N GLN A 165 -12.98 23.98 -9.13
CA GLN A 165 -13.46 25.25 -8.59
C GLN A 165 -13.54 25.15 -7.07
N ASP A 166 -12.77 25.99 -6.38
CA ASP A 166 -12.82 26.07 -4.92
C ASP A 166 -14.08 26.86 -4.47
N PRO A 167 -14.83 26.39 -3.47
CA PRO A 167 -15.97 27.12 -2.91
C PRO A 167 -15.54 28.43 -2.24
N LEU A 168 -16.37 29.48 -2.31
CA LEU A 168 -16.07 30.75 -1.65
C LEU A 168 -16.15 30.62 -0.11
N SER A 169 -15.36 31.46 0.60
CA SER A 169 -15.56 31.85 2.01
C SER A 169 -15.31 30.79 3.08
N GLN A 170 -14.60 29.72 2.75
CA GLN A 170 -14.10 28.73 3.71
C GLN A 170 -12.58 28.61 3.56
N ALA A 171 -11.88 28.16 4.61
CA ALA A 171 -10.52 27.66 4.42
C ALA A 171 -10.67 26.19 4.03
N ASN A 172 -10.36 25.88 2.78
CA ASN A 172 -10.56 24.57 2.19
C ASN A 172 -9.26 23.76 2.14
N PHE A 173 -9.38 22.50 2.55
CA PHE A 173 -8.26 21.58 2.62
C PHE A 173 -8.57 20.35 1.78
N TYR A 174 -7.62 19.94 0.97
CA TYR A 174 -7.80 18.84 0.03
C TYR A 174 -6.66 17.83 0.16
N ARG A 175 -7.01 16.57 -0.09
CA ARG A 175 -6.07 15.49 -0.36
C ARG A 175 -6.42 14.84 -1.67
N TRP A 176 -5.41 14.55 -2.48
CA TRP A 176 -5.56 13.73 -3.66
C TRP A 176 -4.84 12.40 -3.49
N ASP A 177 -5.54 11.35 -3.91
CA ASP A 177 -5.04 10.02 -4.08
C ASP A 177 -5.55 9.47 -5.41
N TRP A 178 -4.90 8.43 -5.91
CA TRP A 178 -5.29 7.80 -7.16
C TRP A 178 -5.26 6.29 -7.07
N LYS A 179 -6.14 5.69 -7.86
CA LYS A 179 -6.25 4.25 -8.06
C LYS A 179 -6.15 3.97 -9.55
N LEU A 180 -5.25 3.08 -9.92
CA LEU A 180 -4.94 2.73 -11.30
C LEU A 180 -5.30 1.27 -11.53
N TRP A 181 -6.00 1.00 -12.63
CA TRP A 181 -6.18 -0.34 -13.16
C TRP A 181 -5.32 -0.50 -14.40
N GLU A 182 -4.45 -1.51 -14.39
CA GLU A 182 -3.59 -1.91 -15.51
C GLU A 182 -4.00 -3.31 -15.96
N LYS A 183 -4.02 -3.57 -17.28
CA LYS A 183 -4.28 -4.93 -17.78
C LYS A 183 -3.14 -5.84 -17.36
N GLN A 184 -3.46 -6.98 -16.74
CA GLN A 184 -2.48 -7.91 -16.20
C GLN A 184 -2.46 -9.21 -17.01
N GLU A 185 -1.27 -9.60 -17.46
CA GLU A 185 -1.07 -10.83 -18.26
C GLU A 185 -0.70 -12.06 -17.42
N TRP A 186 -0.12 -11.87 -16.22
CA TRP A 186 0.36 -12.95 -15.36
C TRP A 186 -0.46 -13.03 -14.09
N CYS A 187 -1.15 -14.14 -13.84
CA CYS A 187 -2.17 -14.25 -12.78
C CYS A 187 -1.72 -15.05 -11.56
N ARG A 188 -0.67 -15.87 -11.66
CA ARG A 188 -0.24 -16.68 -10.52
C ARG A 188 1.25 -16.89 -10.54
N THR A 189 1.85 -16.82 -9.36
CA THR A 189 3.21 -17.23 -9.09
C THR A 189 3.16 -18.35 -8.06
N CYS A 190 3.78 -19.49 -8.38
CA CYS A 190 3.93 -20.62 -7.46
C CYS A 190 5.40 -20.78 -7.11
N VAL A 191 5.78 -20.36 -5.90
CA VAL A 191 7.14 -20.56 -5.35
C VAL A 191 7.23 -21.96 -4.78
N GLN A 192 8.20 -22.77 -5.23
CA GLN A 192 8.33 -24.20 -4.89
C GLN A 192 7.06 -25.03 -5.12
N GLY A 193 6.22 -24.61 -6.06
CA GLY A 193 4.97 -25.27 -6.38
C GLY A 193 4.64 -25.21 -7.86
N GLN A 194 3.65 -25.99 -8.26
CA GLN A 194 3.17 -26.05 -9.63
C GLN A 194 1.66 -25.78 -9.64
N TYR A 195 1.19 -24.94 -10.55
CA TYR A 195 -0.23 -24.64 -10.64
C TYR A 195 -0.99 -25.86 -11.16
N SER A 196 -2.13 -26.15 -10.54
CA SER A 196 -2.99 -27.26 -10.95
C SER A 196 -4.44 -26.83 -10.96
N ILE A 197 -5.13 -27.18 -12.04
CA ILE A 197 -6.58 -26.96 -12.19
C ILE A 197 -7.34 -27.87 -11.21
N ASN A 198 -6.93 -29.14 -11.11
CA ASN A 198 -7.55 -30.10 -10.21
C ASN A 198 -6.70 -30.31 -8.95
N ASN A 199 -7.31 -30.88 -7.92
CA ASN A 199 -6.60 -31.35 -6.74
C ASN A 199 -5.50 -32.33 -7.14
N VAL A 200 -4.37 -32.26 -6.46
CA VAL A 200 -3.24 -33.16 -6.70
C VAL A 200 -3.12 -34.11 -5.52
N GLN A 201 -3.15 -35.40 -5.80
CA GLN A 201 -2.97 -36.44 -4.82
C GLN A 201 -1.51 -36.89 -4.80
N THR A 202 -0.94 -36.99 -3.59
CA THR A 202 0.37 -37.61 -3.38
C THR A 202 0.17 -39.11 -3.21
N LEU A 203 0.66 -39.88 -4.17
CA LEU A 203 0.62 -41.33 -4.18
C LEU A 203 2.04 -41.89 -4.00
N PHE A 204 2.16 -43.16 -3.62
CA PHE A 204 3.45 -43.80 -3.41
C PHE A 204 3.59 -45.02 -4.32
N SER A 205 4.73 -45.11 -5.02
CA SER A 205 5.09 -46.29 -5.80
C SER A 205 5.38 -47.49 -4.88
N ALA A 206 5.47 -48.68 -5.47
CA ALA A 206 5.85 -49.90 -4.74
C ALA A 206 7.22 -49.78 -4.02
N ASN A 207 8.08 -48.87 -4.49
CA ASN A 207 9.42 -48.62 -3.96
C ASN A 207 9.40 -47.52 -2.87
N GLY A 208 8.22 -47.02 -2.48
CA GLY A 208 8.05 -45.94 -1.50
C GLY A 208 8.31 -44.54 -2.04
N LEU A 209 8.59 -44.37 -3.33
CA LEU A 209 8.80 -43.04 -3.94
C LEU A 209 7.45 -42.32 -4.14
N PRO A 210 7.30 -41.07 -3.69
CA PRO A 210 6.11 -40.30 -3.95
C PRO A 210 6.01 -39.91 -5.43
N TYR A 211 4.81 -39.95 -5.98
CA TYR A 211 4.45 -39.39 -7.28
C TYR A 211 3.13 -38.64 -7.17
N TYR A 212 2.93 -37.67 -8.04
CA TYR A 212 1.79 -36.76 -7.98
C TYR A 212 0.85 -37.02 -9.15
N GLN A 213 -0.44 -37.17 -8.86
CA GLN A 213 -1.46 -37.38 -9.89
C GLN A 213 -2.64 -36.44 -9.66
N THR A 214 -3.17 -35.86 -10.73
CA THR A 214 -4.40 -35.05 -10.64
C THR A 214 -5.59 -35.94 -10.31
N GLY A 215 -6.38 -35.53 -9.33
CA GLY A 215 -7.72 -36.06 -9.10
C GLY A 215 -8.79 -35.34 -9.95
N ASP A 216 -10.05 -35.55 -9.57
CA ASP A 216 -11.22 -35.06 -10.31
C ASP A 216 -11.80 -33.74 -9.76
N SER A 217 -11.36 -33.30 -8.58
CA SER A 217 -11.92 -32.11 -7.93
C SER A 217 -11.23 -30.84 -8.41
N LEU A 218 -12.00 -29.85 -8.86
CA LEU A 218 -11.47 -28.53 -9.25
C LEU A 218 -10.94 -27.75 -8.03
N VAL A 219 -9.73 -27.20 -8.14
CA VAL A 219 -9.06 -26.39 -7.09
C VAL A 219 -8.51 -25.07 -7.66
N GLU A 220 -7.90 -25.08 -8.85
CA GLU A 220 -7.30 -23.90 -9.53
C GLU A 220 -6.31 -23.13 -8.63
N ASP A 221 -5.35 -23.84 -8.02
CA ASP A 221 -4.36 -23.28 -7.09
C ASP A 221 -2.96 -23.91 -7.26
N CYS A 222 -1.96 -23.32 -6.59
CA CYS A 222 -0.60 -23.87 -6.51
C CYS A 222 -0.59 -25.13 -5.64
N PHE A 223 -0.16 -26.25 -6.23
CA PHE A 223 0.19 -27.44 -5.48
C PHE A 223 1.62 -27.34 -4.96
N TYR A 224 1.78 -27.57 -3.65
CA TYR A 224 3.07 -27.64 -2.98
C TYR A 224 3.34 -29.08 -2.58
N PRO A 225 4.45 -29.69 -3.03
CA PRO A 225 4.77 -31.05 -2.65
C PRO A 225 5.04 -31.09 -1.14
N PRO A 226 4.56 -32.12 -0.43
CA PRO A 226 4.89 -32.28 0.98
C PRO A 226 6.41 -32.45 1.14
N PRO A 227 6.98 -31.99 2.27
CA PRO A 227 8.41 -32.16 2.54
C PRO A 227 8.80 -33.64 2.46
N VAL A 228 9.82 -33.95 1.66
CA VAL A 228 10.30 -35.33 1.51
C VAL A 228 11.06 -35.73 2.78
N ILE A 229 10.71 -36.88 3.37
CA ILE A 229 11.35 -37.41 4.59
C ILE A 229 12.69 -38.08 4.22
N GLN A 230 13.67 -38.02 5.15
CA GLN A 230 15.07 -38.50 5.12
C GLN A 230 15.52 -39.37 3.93
N GLY A 231 16.62 -38.93 3.27
CA GLY A 231 17.37 -39.70 2.26
C GLY A 231 17.39 -39.09 0.86
N TYR A 232 16.66 -38.00 0.63
CA TYR A 232 16.53 -37.35 -0.68
C TYR A 232 17.24 -35.99 -0.70
N THR A 233 17.78 -35.63 -1.86
CA THR A 233 18.30 -34.28 -2.10
C THR A 233 17.17 -33.26 -1.99
N PRO A 234 17.37 -32.15 -1.26
CA PRO A 234 16.39 -31.07 -1.20
C PRO A 234 16.04 -30.58 -2.62
N ILE A 235 14.75 -30.34 -2.86
CA ILE A 235 14.32 -29.77 -4.13
C ILE A 235 14.95 -28.37 -4.25
N PRO A 236 15.73 -28.09 -5.31
CA PRO A 236 16.29 -26.75 -5.52
C PRO A 236 15.18 -25.71 -5.54
N TYR A 237 15.50 -24.47 -5.17
CA TYR A 237 14.56 -23.37 -5.31
C TYR A 237 14.11 -23.25 -6.78
N PHE A 238 12.80 -23.20 -7.00
CA PHE A 238 12.22 -22.94 -8.30
C PHE A 238 10.93 -22.14 -8.12
N VAL A 239 10.53 -21.43 -9.17
CA VAL A 239 9.31 -20.64 -9.23
C VAL A 239 8.74 -20.72 -10.62
N TYR A 240 7.42 -20.81 -10.72
CA TYR A 240 6.71 -20.75 -11.98
C TYR A 240 5.63 -19.67 -11.95
N ASP A 241 5.55 -18.92 -13.04
CA ASP A 241 4.54 -17.91 -13.30
C ASP A 241 3.60 -18.40 -14.40
N TYR A 242 2.32 -18.11 -14.21
CA TYR A 242 1.24 -18.60 -15.07
C TYR A 242 0.46 -17.42 -15.61
N THR A 243 0.27 -17.40 -16.93
CA THR A 243 -0.49 -16.35 -17.61
C THR A 243 -1.97 -16.44 -17.26
N CYS A 244 -2.65 -15.30 -17.33
CA CYS A 244 -4.06 -15.17 -17.06
C CYS A 244 -4.90 -15.85 -18.15
N ARG A 245 -5.77 -16.79 -17.75
CA ARG A 245 -6.78 -17.40 -18.62
C ARG A 245 -8.02 -16.52 -18.76
N THR A 246 -8.37 -15.82 -17.69
CA THR A 246 -9.52 -14.91 -17.60
C THR A 246 -9.04 -13.46 -17.65
N GLN A 247 -9.96 -12.51 -17.89
CA GLN A 247 -9.63 -11.09 -17.77
C GLN A 247 -9.11 -10.78 -16.35
N CYS A 248 -8.12 -9.90 -16.29
CA CYS A 248 -7.46 -9.55 -15.04
C CYS A 248 -6.88 -8.15 -15.11
N TRP A 249 -7.07 -7.40 -14.02
CA TRP A 249 -6.52 -6.08 -13.85
C TRP A 249 -5.71 -5.99 -12.56
N ALA A 250 -4.47 -5.54 -12.67
CA ALA A 250 -3.69 -5.11 -11.53
C ALA A 250 -4.24 -3.79 -11.02
N ILE A 251 -4.31 -3.63 -9.70
CA ILE A 251 -4.74 -2.42 -9.03
C ILE A 251 -3.53 -1.82 -8.32
N LEU A 252 -3.17 -0.61 -8.74
CA LEU A 252 -2.08 0.17 -8.16
C LEU A 252 -2.67 1.37 -7.43
N TYR A 253 -2.11 1.70 -6.27
CA TYR A 253 -2.56 2.78 -5.41
C TYR A 253 -1.46 3.83 -5.27
N SER A 254 -1.86 5.08 -5.08
CA SER A 254 -0.94 6.14 -4.69
C SER A 254 -0.40 5.90 -3.28
N HIS A 255 0.93 5.87 -3.15
CA HIS A 255 1.61 5.86 -1.84
C HIS A 255 2.08 7.25 -1.41
N GLN A 256 2.08 8.22 -2.34
CA GLN A 256 2.45 9.59 -2.05
C GLN A 256 1.23 10.38 -1.58
N LEU A 257 1.33 11.00 -0.43
CA LEU A 257 0.38 12.00 0.04
C LEU A 257 0.54 13.29 -0.74
N ASN A 258 -0.57 13.78 -1.30
CA ASN A 258 -0.69 15.10 -1.90
C ASN A 258 -1.75 15.90 -1.15
N VAL A 259 -1.30 16.76 -0.23
CA VAL A 259 -2.17 17.58 0.63
C VAL A 259 -2.02 19.05 0.23
N PHE A 260 -3.13 19.79 0.25
CA PHE A 260 -3.17 21.21 -0.11
C PHE A 260 -4.14 22.00 0.76
N ALA A 261 -3.79 23.26 1.00
CA ALA A 261 -4.64 24.28 1.60
C ALA A 261 -4.76 25.44 0.62
N ASP A 262 -5.98 25.97 0.52
CA ASP A 262 -6.35 27.10 -0.35
C ASP A 262 -5.97 28.48 0.20
N THR A 263 -5.12 28.58 1.23
CA THR A 263 -4.84 29.80 1.98
C THR A 263 -4.53 31.03 1.10
N TYR A 264 -3.93 30.83 -0.06
CA TYR A 264 -3.53 31.88 -1.01
C TYR A 264 -4.39 31.94 -2.28
N SER A 265 -5.44 31.12 -2.38
CA SER A 265 -6.31 30.97 -3.55
C SER A 265 -7.78 30.76 -3.19
N ASN A 266 -8.20 31.14 -1.98
CA ASN A 266 -9.55 30.94 -1.43
C ASN A 266 -10.64 31.36 -2.41
N GLY A 267 -11.50 30.41 -2.80
CA GLY A 267 -12.59 30.60 -3.74
C GLY A 267 -12.16 30.78 -5.20
N GLY A 268 -10.86 30.73 -5.48
CA GLY A 268 -10.29 30.80 -6.81
C GLY A 268 -10.33 29.45 -7.53
N MET A 269 -10.10 29.47 -8.84
CA MET A 269 -9.92 28.24 -9.60
C MET A 269 -8.56 27.63 -9.26
N ILE A 270 -8.56 26.39 -8.76
CA ILE A 270 -7.35 25.59 -8.64
C ILE A 270 -7.09 24.99 -10.01
N SER A 271 -6.14 25.57 -10.74
CA SER A 271 -5.83 25.19 -12.14
C SER A 271 -4.48 24.49 -12.26
N ASN A 272 -4.43 23.48 -13.12
CA ASN A 272 -3.23 22.71 -13.47
C ASN A 272 -2.49 22.15 -12.24
N ARG A 273 -3.22 21.77 -11.20
CA ARG A 273 -2.64 21.17 -10.00
C ARG A 273 -2.27 19.73 -10.31
N GLN A 274 -0.99 19.41 -10.28
CA GLN A 274 -0.53 18.03 -10.39
C GLN A 274 -1.00 17.22 -9.18
N VAL A 275 -1.70 16.11 -9.44
CA VAL A 275 -2.31 15.27 -8.40
C VAL A 275 -1.86 13.82 -8.46
N ALA A 276 -1.36 13.36 -9.61
CA ALA A 276 -0.86 11.99 -9.75
C ALA A 276 0.38 11.93 -10.64
N GLN A 277 1.21 10.93 -10.38
CA GLN A 277 2.28 10.48 -11.24
C GLN A 277 2.03 8.99 -11.48
N ILE A 278 1.60 8.65 -12.69
CA ILE A 278 1.20 7.30 -13.06
C ILE A 278 2.38 6.60 -13.73
N PRO A 279 3.01 5.61 -13.09
CA PRO A 279 4.19 4.96 -13.65
C PRO A 279 3.93 4.34 -15.02
N PHE A 280 4.90 4.47 -15.93
CA PHE A 280 4.79 3.93 -17.28
C PHE A 280 5.31 2.48 -17.33
N TYR A 281 4.56 1.48 -16.85
CA TYR A 281 5.05 0.09 -16.84
C TYR A 281 4.79 -0.70 -18.13
N GLN A 282 3.91 -0.23 -19.01
CA GLN A 282 3.57 -0.89 -20.27
C GLN A 282 2.85 0.07 -21.23
N HIS A 283 2.84 -0.22 -22.53
CA HIS A 283 2.17 0.61 -23.56
C HIS A 283 0.65 0.45 -23.59
N THR A 284 0.10 -0.59 -22.97
CA THR A 284 -1.35 -0.80 -22.97
C THR A 284 -2.05 0.35 -22.25
N PRO A 285 -3.23 0.78 -22.73
CA PRO A 285 -3.99 1.82 -22.06
C PRO A 285 -4.45 1.35 -20.68
N CYS A 286 -4.70 2.30 -19.79
CA CYS A 286 -5.08 2.03 -18.41
C CYS A 286 -6.16 3.01 -17.93
N LEU A 287 -6.84 2.65 -16.84
CA LEU A 287 -7.88 3.48 -16.21
C LEU A 287 -7.33 4.06 -14.92
N VAL A 288 -7.38 5.38 -14.77
CA VAL A 288 -6.99 6.09 -13.56
C VAL A 288 -8.22 6.70 -12.91
N GLU A 289 -8.49 6.38 -11.65
CA GLU A 289 -9.46 7.08 -10.82
C GLU A 289 -8.71 8.05 -9.92
N ILE A 290 -8.94 9.34 -10.12
CA ILE A 290 -8.46 10.42 -9.26
C ILE A 290 -9.52 10.68 -8.21
N ARG A 291 -9.12 10.71 -6.95
CA ARG A 291 -9.99 10.99 -5.80
C ARG A 291 -9.56 12.29 -5.15
N GLN A 292 -10.48 13.25 -5.13
CA GLN A 292 -10.32 14.53 -4.42
C GLN A 292 -11.11 14.47 -3.13
N SER A 293 -10.41 14.31 -2.01
CA SER A 293 -10.97 14.24 -0.67
C SER A 293 -10.94 15.62 -0.01
N ALA A 294 -12.07 16.09 0.49
CA ALA A 294 -12.11 17.29 1.33
C ALA A 294 -11.75 16.92 2.78
N LEU A 295 -10.93 17.74 3.42
CA LEU A 295 -10.40 17.50 4.77
C LEU A 295 -10.90 18.55 5.76
N THR A 296 -11.04 18.14 7.02
CA THR A 296 -11.17 19.08 8.14
C THR A 296 -9.81 19.75 8.42
N PRO A 297 -9.77 20.92 9.08
CA PRO A 297 -8.50 21.56 9.45
C PRO A 297 -7.60 20.66 10.32
N VAL A 298 -8.19 19.81 11.17
CA VAL A 298 -7.46 18.87 12.02
C VAL A 298 -6.86 17.73 11.18
N ALA A 299 -7.65 17.16 10.27
CA ALA A 299 -7.18 16.12 9.34
C ALA A 299 -6.06 16.65 8.42
N TYR A 300 -6.20 17.89 7.92
CA TYR A 300 -5.16 18.53 7.12
C TYR A 300 -3.83 18.62 7.87
N ARG A 301 -3.84 19.11 9.13
CA ARG A 301 -2.62 19.21 9.94
C ARG A 301 -1.97 17.86 10.16
N PHE A 302 -2.77 16.83 10.46
CA PHE A 302 -2.28 15.47 10.62
C PHE A 302 -1.59 14.96 9.35
N TYR A 303 -2.28 15.00 8.20
CA TYR A 303 -1.71 14.49 6.95
C TYR A 303 -0.56 15.35 6.43
N LYS A 304 -0.56 16.65 6.70
CA LYS A 304 0.54 17.54 6.34
C LYS A 304 1.80 17.21 7.13
N GLN A 305 1.68 17.03 8.44
CA GLN A 305 2.78 16.60 9.30
C GLN A 305 3.28 15.20 8.90
N PHE A 306 2.37 14.27 8.59
CA PHE A 306 2.75 12.93 8.10
C PHE A 306 3.49 13.00 6.76
N GLN A 307 3.01 13.82 5.82
CA GLN A 307 3.68 14.07 4.54
C GLN A 307 5.10 14.62 4.74
N GLU A 308 5.26 15.63 5.61
CA GLU A 308 6.55 16.26 5.89
C GLU A 308 7.54 15.29 6.56
N GLN A 309 7.07 14.32 7.35
CA GLN A 309 7.97 13.36 8.00
C GLN A 309 8.34 12.17 7.12
N THR A 310 7.41 11.71 6.28
CA THR A 310 7.60 10.49 5.48
C THR A 310 8.15 10.75 4.09
N GLN A 311 7.99 11.97 3.57
CA GLN A 311 8.39 12.36 2.21
C GLN A 311 9.40 13.50 2.17
N SER A 312 10.01 13.88 3.31
CA SER A 312 11.17 14.78 3.31
C SER A 312 12.43 13.98 2.99
N ASN A 313 13.31 14.59 2.19
CA ASN A 313 14.46 13.91 1.60
C ASN A 313 15.70 13.83 2.52
N GLY A 314 15.54 13.89 3.85
CA GLY A 314 16.63 13.70 4.81
C GLY A 314 17.72 14.78 4.72
N GLY A 315 17.37 16.01 4.34
CA GLY A 315 18.32 17.11 4.24
C GLY A 315 18.90 17.52 5.60
N VAL A 316 20.10 18.11 5.61
CA VAL A 316 20.78 18.58 6.85
C VAL A 316 19.98 19.68 7.59
N ALA A 317 18.97 20.25 6.92
CA ALA A 317 18.05 21.25 7.47
C ALA A 317 16.64 20.69 7.76
N ASP A 318 16.46 19.36 7.76
CA ASP A 318 15.17 18.76 8.07
C ASP A 318 14.79 19.05 9.52
N SER A 319 13.53 19.44 9.73
CA SER A 319 13.02 19.73 11.06
C SER A 319 13.11 18.46 11.92
N PRO A 320 13.47 18.57 13.21
CA PRO A 320 13.53 17.41 14.09
C PRO A 320 12.18 16.68 14.07
N PRO A 321 12.18 15.34 14.03
CA PRO A 321 10.94 14.57 13.96
C PRO A 321 10.04 14.91 15.17
N SER A 322 8.87 15.47 14.89
CA SER A 322 7.83 15.75 15.89
C SER A 322 6.90 14.54 16.02
N ALA A 323 6.39 14.25 17.21
CA ALA A 323 5.38 13.20 17.35
C ALA A 323 4.13 13.55 16.53
N ILE A 324 3.71 12.64 15.65
CA ILE A 324 2.44 12.77 14.92
C ILE A 324 1.33 12.39 15.90
N VAL A 325 0.58 13.39 16.35
CA VAL A 325 -0.54 13.16 17.27
C VAL A 325 -1.80 12.92 16.46
N GLY A 326 -2.35 11.71 16.61
CA GLY A 326 -3.63 11.32 16.04
C GLY A 326 -4.83 11.99 16.73
N ASN A 327 -6.04 11.63 16.31
CA ASN A 327 -7.26 12.06 16.99
C ASN A 327 -7.93 10.96 17.82
N ILE A 328 -7.25 9.83 18.02
CA ILE A 328 -7.75 8.66 18.75
C ILE A 328 -7.00 8.53 20.06
N GLN A 329 -7.72 8.30 21.15
CA GLN A 329 -7.16 8.19 22.49
C GLN A 329 -7.78 7.02 23.26
N ASN A 330 -7.00 6.41 24.15
CA ASN A 330 -7.54 5.48 25.13
C ASN A 330 -8.29 6.25 26.22
N VAL A 331 -9.55 5.88 26.45
CA VAL A 331 -10.45 6.55 27.41
C VAL A 331 -9.99 6.36 28.85
N ALA A 332 -9.45 5.18 29.19
CA ALA A 332 -8.99 4.84 30.54
C ALA A 332 -7.55 5.31 30.82
N ASN A 333 -6.71 5.41 29.77
CA ASN A 333 -5.32 5.84 29.89
C ASN A 333 -4.93 6.83 28.78
N PRO A 334 -5.16 8.15 28.97
CA PRO A 334 -4.78 9.16 27.99
C PRO A 334 -3.27 9.31 27.74
N GLN A 335 -2.42 8.65 28.53
CA GLN A 335 -0.96 8.62 28.34
C GLN A 335 -0.50 7.46 27.46
N GLU A 336 -1.39 6.53 27.09
CA GLU A 336 -1.05 5.48 26.12
C GLU A 336 -0.76 6.10 24.75
N SER A 337 0.32 5.65 24.11
CA SER A 337 0.65 6.06 22.76
C SER A 337 -0.27 5.34 21.75
N VAL A 338 -1.12 6.12 21.10
CA VAL A 338 -1.96 5.68 19.99
C VAL A 338 -1.60 6.49 18.75
N VAL A 339 -1.39 5.80 17.64
CA VAL A 339 -1.06 6.38 16.34
C VAL A 339 -2.18 6.10 15.35
N GLY A 340 -2.30 6.97 14.36
CA GLY A 340 -3.32 6.89 13.32
C GLY A 340 -4.41 7.92 13.50
N PHE A 341 -5.34 7.98 12.55
CA PHE A 341 -6.32 9.04 12.48
C PHE A 341 -7.63 8.50 11.91
N PHE A 342 -8.74 8.88 12.54
CA PHE A 342 -10.06 8.67 11.99
C PHE A 342 -10.54 9.96 11.32
N THR A 343 -10.84 9.91 10.03
CA THR A 343 -11.35 11.07 9.29
C THR A 343 -12.64 10.74 8.54
N ALA A 344 -13.51 11.75 8.39
CA ALA A 344 -14.68 11.70 7.54
C ALA A 344 -14.51 12.74 6.42
N SER A 345 -14.50 12.28 5.18
CA SER A 345 -14.18 13.09 4.01
C SER A 345 -15.16 12.82 2.87
N ALA A 346 -15.81 13.86 2.36
CA ALA A 346 -16.44 13.72 1.06
C ALA A 346 -15.38 13.61 -0.03
N VAL A 347 -15.68 12.79 -1.04
CA VAL A 347 -14.78 12.50 -2.14
C VAL A 347 -15.49 12.80 -3.45
N SER A 348 -14.88 13.64 -4.27
CA SER A 348 -15.20 13.76 -5.69
C SER A 348 -14.27 12.84 -6.48
N THR A 349 -14.81 12.00 -7.35
CA THR A 349 -14.02 11.10 -8.19
C THR A 349 -14.09 11.49 -9.66
N ASN A 350 -12.98 11.33 -10.38
CA ASN A 350 -12.95 11.44 -11.83
C ASN A 350 -12.16 10.25 -12.40
N ARG A 351 -12.74 9.57 -13.40
CA ARG A 351 -12.10 8.44 -14.07
C ARG A 351 -11.56 8.89 -15.41
N TYR A 352 -10.24 8.84 -15.54
CA TYR A 352 -9.51 9.22 -16.73
C TYR A 352 -9.00 7.98 -17.46
N TRP A 353 -9.32 7.87 -18.75
CA TRP A 353 -8.78 6.83 -19.62
C TRP A 353 -7.45 7.29 -20.20
N LEU A 354 -6.36 6.69 -19.74
CA LEU A 354 -5.01 7.03 -20.17
C LEU A 354 -4.59 6.11 -21.32
N ASP A 355 -4.56 6.64 -22.54
CA ASP A 355 -4.32 5.83 -23.74
C ASP A 355 -2.84 5.55 -24.04
N ARG A 356 -1.93 6.26 -23.37
CA ARG A 356 -0.47 6.13 -23.46
C ARG A 356 0.11 6.30 -24.87
N LYS A 357 -0.61 6.92 -25.80
CA LYS A 357 -0.12 7.11 -27.19
C LYS A 357 1.00 8.14 -27.31
N ASP A 358 1.15 9.01 -26.33
CA ASP A 358 2.20 10.02 -26.23
C ASP A 358 3.53 9.48 -25.65
N THR A 359 3.57 8.19 -25.29
CA THR A 359 4.72 7.56 -24.65
C THR A 359 5.90 7.33 -25.60
N GLN A 360 7.10 7.37 -25.02
CA GLN A 360 8.35 7.05 -25.70
C GLN A 360 9.22 6.17 -24.81
N GLY A 361 10.10 5.38 -25.42
CA GLY A 361 10.98 4.45 -24.71
C GLY A 361 10.36 3.07 -24.50
N ILE A 362 11.13 2.18 -23.86
CA ILE A 362 10.75 0.79 -23.61
C ILE A 362 10.44 0.66 -22.11
N PRO A 363 9.19 0.38 -21.73
CA PRO A 363 8.85 0.16 -20.34
C PRO A 363 9.32 -1.23 -19.88
N PRO A 364 9.55 -1.44 -18.57
CA PRO A 364 10.04 -2.72 -18.04
C PRO A 364 9.03 -3.87 -18.16
N GLY A 365 7.75 -3.58 -18.41
CA GLY A 365 6.64 -4.53 -18.29
C GLY A 365 6.05 -4.55 -16.89
N LEU A 366 4.72 -4.68 -16.80
CA LEU A 366 4.00 -4.65 -15.53
C LEU A 366 4.49 -5.73 -14.55
N PHE A 367 4.73 -6.95 -15.03
CA PHE A 367 5.19 -8.04 -14.15
C PHE A 367 6.55 -7.73 -13.54
N VAL A 368 7.52 -7.29 -14.36
CA VAL A 368 8.87 -6.94 -13.90
C VAL A 368 8.83 -5.78 -12.93
N ALA A 369 8.01 -4.75 -13.21
CA ALA A 369 7.87 -3.60 -12.34
C ALA A 369 7.35 -3.98 -10.93
N LEU A 370 6.43 -4.95 -10.84
CA LEU A 370 5.83 -5.37 -9.57
C LEU A 370 6.63 -6.44 -8.84
N ASN A 371 7.38 -7.29 -9.55
CA ASN A 371 8.05 -8.45 -8.97
C ASN A 371 9.58 -8.35 -8.97
N GLY A 372 10.17 -7.36 -9.64
CA GLY A 372 11.62 -7.16 -9.72
C GLY A 372 12.37 -8.23 -10.52
N ARG A 373 11.66 -9.08 -11.28
CA ARG A 373 12.24 -10.14 -12.12
C ARG A 373 11.37 -10.41 -13.33
N GLU A 374 11.97 -11.03 -14.35
CA GLU A 374 11.23 -11.59 -15.48
C GLU A 374 10.32 -12.75 -15.02
N PRO A 375 9.14 -12.93 -15.66
CA PRO A 375 8.29 -14.08 -15.40
C PRO A 375 8.97 -15.35 -15.89
N ILE A 376 8.83 -16.44 -15.13
CA ILE A 376 9.42 -17.75 -15.42
C ILE A 376 8.26 -18.69 -15.75
N PRO A 377 7.90 -18.86 -17.03
CA PRO A 377 6.84 -19.78 -17.40
C PRO A 377 7.19 -21.22 -17.01
N GLU A 378 6.17 -22.02 -16.72
CA GLU A 378 6.35 -23.47 -16.56
C GLU A 378 6.99 -24.03 -17.85
N PRO A 379 8.09 -24.81 -17.75
CA PRO A 379 8.76 -25.35 -18.92
C PRO A 379 7.87 -26.36 -19.64
N SER A 380 7.82 -26.25 -20.96
CA SER A 380 7.21 -27.23 -21.85
C SER A 380 8.26 -28.12 -22.51
N PHE A 381 7.83 -29.26 -23.03
CA PHE A 381 8.67 -30.20 -23.78
C PHE A 381 9.56 -29.48 -24.82
N PRO A 382 10.86 -29.81 -24.94
CA PRO A 382 11.57 -30.97 -24.38
C PRO A 382 12.00 -30.85 -22.92
N SER A 383 11.83 -29.68 -22.29
CA SER A 383 12.13 -29.49 -20.87
C SER A 383 10.96 -29.94 -20.00
N ALA A 384 11.25 -30.47 -18.80
CA ALA A 384 10.23 -30.87 -17.83
C ALA A 384 10.24 -29.93 -16.61
N PRO A 385 9.07 -29.69 -15.98
CA PRO A 385 9.02 -28.98 -14.71
C PRO A 385 9.73 -29.78 -13.61
N VAL A 386 10.20 -29.07 -12.58
CA VAL A 386 10.89 -29.68 -11.42
C VAL A 386 10.01 -30.72 -10.73
N ILE A 387 8.70 -30.46 -10.68
CA ILE A 387 7.69 -31.40 -10.20
C ILE A 387 6.93 -31.94 -11.41
N THR A 388 6.75 -33.26 -11.49
CA THR A 388 5.90 -33.88 -12.50
C THR A 388 4.58 -34.29 -11.87
N ILE A 389 3.50 -33.66 -12.33
CA ILE A 389 2.13 -34.06 -12.01
C ILE A 389 1.59 -34.86 -13.20
N ILE A 390 1.24 -36.13 -12.95
CA ILE A 390 0.61 -37.01 -13.91
C ILE A 390 -0.84 -36.57 -14.10
N THR A 391 -1.22 -36.29 -15.35
CA THR A 391 -2.58 -35.88 -15.70
C THR A 391 -3.21 -36.90 -16.63
N THR A 392 -4.53 -37.08 -16.54
CA THR A 392 -5.30 -37.90 -17.49
C THR A 392 -5.58 -37.19 -18.81
N ILE A 393 -5.22 -35.91 -18.93
CA ILE A 393 -5.48 -35.07 -20.10
C ILE A 393 -4.37 -35.29 -21.14
N ALA A 394 -4.72 -35.87 -22.29
CA ALA A 394 -3.82 -35.93 -23.44
C ALA A 394 -3.55 -34.51 -23.98
N ASN A 395 -2.28 -34.20 -24.28
CA ASN A 395 -1.81 -32.88 -24.74
C ASN A 395 -2.06 -31.75 -23.71
N LYS A 396 -1.43 -31.85 -22.54
CA LYS A 396 -1.44 -30.81 -21.51
C LYS A 396 -1.03 -29.45 -22.12
N PRO A 397 -1.94 -28.46 -22.25
CA PRO A 397 -1.54 -27.11 -22.61
C PRO A 397 -0.67 -26.52 -21.48
N PRO A 398 0.18 -25.51 -21.75
CA PRO A 398 0.84 -24.77 -20.68
C PRO A 398 -0.25 -24.29 -19.71
N TYR A 399 -0.09 -24.58 -18.43
CA TYR A 399 -1.12 -24.18 -17.47
C TYR A 399 -1.25 -22.65 -17.50
N THR A 400 -2.49 -22.18 -17.50
CA THR A 400 -2.85 -20.78 -17.32
C THR A 400 -3.63 -20.69 -16.03
N ALA A 401 -3.56 -19.57 -15.33
CA ALA A 401 -4.24 -19.38 -14.05
C ALA A 401 -5.49 -18.52 -14.20
N VAL A 402 -6.51 -18.79 -13.38
CA VAL A 402 -7.63 -17.87 -13.23
C VAL A 402 -7.20 -16.64 -12.44
N CYS A 403 -7.80 -15.48 -12.74
CA CYS A 403 -7.54 -14.25 -12.00
C CYS A 403 -8.29 -14.29 -10.66
N SER A 404 -7.63 -14.76 -9.60
CA SER A 404 -8.19 -14.70 -8.25
C SER A 404 -8.13 -13.26 -7.70
N PRO A 405 -9.24 -12.71 -7.17
CA PRO A 405 -9.28 -11.35 -6.63
C PRO A 405 -8.39 -11.21 -5.39
N THR A 406 -7.67 -10.09 -5.30
CA THR A 406 -6.87 -9.65 -4.15
C THR A 406 -7.02 -8.14 -3.97
N ASP A 407 -6.48 -7.55 -2.91
CA ASP A 407 -6.52 -6.08 -2.74
C ASP A 407 -5.83 -5.30 -3.88
N SER A 408 -4.87 -5.94 -4.54
CA SER A 408 -4.09 -5.41 -5.67
C SER A 408 -4.50 -5.98 -7.03
N ARG A 409 -5.59 -6.74 -7.14
CA ARG A 409 -5.99 -7.38 -8.39
C ARG A 409 -7.47 -7.75 -8.45
N THR A 410 -8.10 -7.61 -9.61
CA THR A 410 -9.50 -7.99 -9.79
C THR A 410 -9.75 -8.70 -11.13
N PRO A 411 -10.61 -9.74 -11.16
CA PRO A 411 -11.17 -10.30 -12.38
C PRO A 411 -12.39 -9.51 -12.91
N VAL A 412 -12.91 -8.58 -12.10
CA VAL A 412 -14.09 -7.79 -12.44
C VAL A 412 -13.67 -6.57 -13.25
N LYS A 413 -14.25 -6.42 -14.44
CA LYS A 413 -13.99 -5.28 -15.32
C LYS A 413 -14.26 -3.95 -14.60
N PRO A 414 -13.27 -3.04 -14.51
CA PRO A 414 -13.45 -1.75 -13.84
C PRO A 414 -14.51 -0.89 -14.54
N VAL A 415 -15.33 -0.19 -13.75
CA VAL A 415 -16.33 0.74 -14.30
C VAL A 415 -15.61 1.91 -14.99
N GLY A 416 -15.87 2.10 -16.28
CA GLY A 416 -15.18 3.11 -17.11
C GLY A 416 -14.02 2.55 -17.95
N TRP A 417 -13.70 1.26 -17.82
CA TRP A 417 -12.75 0.59 -18.70
C TRP A 417 -13.25 0.55 -20.15
N ARG A 418 -12.39 0.93 -21.11
CA ARG A 418 -12.70 0.92 -22.55
C ARG A 418 -11.96 -0.26 -23.19
N ASP A 419 -12.68 -1.08 -23.97
CA ASP A 419 -12.09 -2.22 -24.68
C ASP A 419 -11.39 -1.80 -25.97
#